data_AF-A0A7S2SB79-F1
#
_entry.id   AF-A0A7S2SB79-F1
#
_cell.length_a   1.000
_cell.length_b   1.000
_cell.length_c   1.000
_cell.angle_alpha   90.00
_cell.angle_beta   90.00
_cell.angle_gamma   90.00
#
_symmetry.space_group_name_H-M   'P 1'
#
loop_
_entity.id
_entity.type
_entity.pdbx_description
1 polymer ?
#
loop_
_entity_poly.entity_id
_entity_poly.type
_entity_poly.pdbx_seq_one_letter_code
_entity_poly.pdbx_strand_id
1 'polypeptide(L)'
;QPHSWIDFKVKLTDEDKQENIVFEVKDLSEQINPTSLSVHLFTGAIPVDRYTENRADFSISSTYALFRNYINLLELSKDGLDTLYLSVKCAAEPVSFRILGEHVKAELENHKPVRGEVCP
;
A
#
# COMPACT_ATOMS: atom_id res chain seq x y z
N GLN A 1 -9.53 -17.91 -7.76
CA GLN A 1 -9.78 -19.12 -6.92
C GLN A 1 -9.80 -18.66 -5.46
N PRO A 2 -10.42 -19.38 -4.51
CA PRO A 2 -10.32 -19.02 -3.10
C PRO A 2 -8.86 -18.81 -2.69
N HIS A 3 -8.58 -17.79 -1.90
CA HIS A 3 -7.24 -17.45 -1.41
C HIS A 3 -6.17 -17.17 -2.49
N SER A 4 -6.59 -16.92 -3.74
CA SER A 4 -5.66 -16.61 -4.82
C SER A 4 -5.05 -15.22 -4.65
N TRP A 5 -3.84 -15.08 -5.20
CA TRP A 5 -3.07 -13.85 -5.21
C TRP A 5 -3.03 -13.24 -6.60
N ILE A 6 -2.99 -11.91 -6.66
CA ILE A 6 -2.62 -11.15 -7.84
C ILE A 6 -1.51 -10.18 -7.43
N ASP A 7 -0.41 -10.21 -8.17
CA ASP A 7 0.80 -9.45 -7.87
C ASP A 7 1.01 -8.35 -8.92
N PHE A 8 1.33 -7.15 -8.45
CA PHE A 8 1.59 -5.97 -9.27
C PHE A 8 3.00 -5.47 -8.98
N LYS A 9 3.81 -5.34 -10.05
CA LYS A 9 5.14 -4.74 -9.97
C LYS A 9 5.02 -3.23 -10.09
N VAL A 10 5.55 -2.51 -9.11
CA VAL A 10 5.62 -1.04 -9.10
C VAL A 10 7.09 -0.65 -9.20
N LYS A 11 7.48 -0.06 -10.32
CA LYS A 11 8.84 0.47 -10.49
C LYS A 11 8.85 1.91 -9.99
N LEU A 12 9.70 2.19 -9.02
CA LEU A 12 9.83 3.51 -8.42
C LEU A 12 10.56 4.45 -9.39
N THR A 13 9.96 5.60 -9.66
CA THR A 13 10.63 6.71 -10.34
C THR A 13 11.50 7.51 -9.36
N ASP A 14 12.30 8.45 -9.87
CA ASP A 14 13.08 9.34 -8.99
C ASP A 14 12.21 10.39 -8.29
N GLU A 15 11.01 10.67 -8.79
CA GLU A 15 10.01 11.51 -8.12
C GLU A 15 9.36 10.75 -6.96
N ASP A 16 9.03 9.47 -7.15
CA ASP A 16 8.42 8.62 -6.10
C ASP A 16 9.31 8.53 -4.86
N LYS A 17 10.64 8.54 -5.05
CA LYS A 17 11.63 8.50 -3.97
C LYS A 17 11.71 9.78 -3.15
N GLN A 18 11.10 10.86 -3.62
CA GLN A 18 11.06 12.16 -2.95
C GLN A 18 9.74 12.41 -2.22
N GLU A 19 8.75 11.52 -2.39
CA GLU A 19 7.41 11.67 -1.85
C GLU A 19 6.97 10.44 -1.03
N ASN A 20 5.85 10.57 -0.32
CA ASN A 20 5.20 9.39 0.23
C ASN A 20 4.34 8.75 -0.87
N ILE A 21 4.26 7.43 -0.90
CA ILE A 21 3.37 6.70 -1.81
C ILE A 21 2.30 5.98 -1.00
N VAL A 22 1.06 6.07 -1.46
CA VAL A 22 -0.10 5.37 -0.91
C VAL A 22 -0.69 4.48 -1.98
N PHE A 23 -1.03 3.26 -1.61
CA PHE A 23 -1.78 2.32 -2.42
C PHE A 23 -3.12 2.07 -1.75
N GLU A 24 -4.20 2.37 -2.47
CA GLU A 24 -5.56 2.06 -2.07
C GLU A 24 -6.10 0.95 -2.94
N VAL A 25 -6.66 -0.08 -2.31
CA VAL A 25 -7.34 -1.19 -2.97
C VAL A 25 -8.78 -1.21 -2.50
N LYS A 26 -9.71 -1.05 -3.44
CA LYS A 26 -11.14 -1.03 -3.18
C LYS A 26 -11.76 -2.35 -3.61
N ASP A 27 -12.40 -3.04 -2.67
CA ASP A 27 -13.35 -4.11 -2.99
C ASP A 27 -14.64 -3.50 -3.58
N LEU A 28 -15.04 -4.01 -4.75
CA LEU A 28 -16.18 -3.55 -5.55
C LEU A 28 -17.46 -4.37 -5.32
N SER A 29 -17.45 -5.28 -4.35
CA SER A 29 -18.62 -6.06 -3.97
C SER A 29 -19.73 -5.15 -3.42
N GLU A 30 -20.99 -5.48 -3.71
CA GLU A 30 -22.15 -4.71 -3.23
C GLU A 30 -22.32 -4.80 -1.70
N GLN A 31 -21.94 -5.95 -1.13
CA GLN A 31 -22.00 -6.19 0.31
C GLN A 31 -20.67 -5.87 0.96
N ILE A 32 -20.72 -5.14 2.07
CA ILE A 32 -19.52 -4.84 2.87
C ILE A 32 -19.05 -6.13 3.56
N ASN A 33 -17.85 -6.57 3.21
CA ASN A 33 -17.12 -7.62 3.92
C ASN A 33 -15.75 -7.07 4.32
N PRO A 34 -15.55 -6.76 5.62
CA PRO A 34 -14.31 -6.15 6.06
C PRO A 34 -13.05 -6.99 5.90
N THR A 35 -13.20 -8.29 5.61
CA THR A 35 -12.09 -9.24 5.48
C THR A 35 -12.04 -9.87 4.10
N SER A 36 -12.69 -9.25 3.11
CA SER A 36 -12.78 -9.76 1.74
C SER A 36 -11.44 -9.86 1.02
N LEU A 37 -10.52 -8.96 1.36
CA LEU A 37 -9.19 -8.87 0.79
C LEU A 37 -8.14 -8.79 1.90
N SER A 38 -6.92 -9.18 1.55
CA SER A 38 -5.73 -8.68 2.22
C SER A 38 -4.76 -8.15 1.19
N VAL A 39 -4.16 -7.00 1.49
CA VAL A 39 -3.21 -6.29 0.64
C VAL A 39 -1.87 -6.32 1.33
N HIS A 40 -0.82 -6.60 0.57
CA HIS A 40 0.54 -6.80 1.07
C HIS A 40 1.50 -6.02 0.20
N LEU A 41 2.47 -5.35 0.82
CA LEU A 41 3.50 -4.58 0.11
C LEU A 41 4.89 -5.15 0.43
N PHE A 42 5.58 -5.56 -0.62
CA PHE A 42 6.94 -6.11 -0.57
C PHE A 42 7.93 -5.18 -1.25
N THR A 43 9.19 -5.32 -0.87
CA THR A 43 10.31 -4.53 -1.39
C THR A 43 11.28 -5.45 -2.12
N GLY A 44 11.62 -5.10 -3.37
CA GLY A 44 12.65 -5.79 -4.16
C GLY A 44 12.23 -7.15 -4.73
N ALA A 45 11.59 -8.00 -3.92
CA ALA A 45 11.04 -9.29 -4.30
C ALA A 45 9.87 -9.70 -3.39
N ILE A 46 9.03 -10.62 -3.88
CA ILE A 46 8.00 -11.28 -3.08
C ILE A 46 8.65 -12.53 -2.44
N PRO A 47 8.71 -12.63 -1.10
CA PRO A 47 9.29 -13.80 -0.43
C PRO A 47 8.41 -15.04 -0.62
N VAL A 48 9.02 -16.24 -0.50
CA VAL A 48 8.33 -17.52 -0.74
C VAL A 48 7.16 -17.73 0.24
N ASP A 49 7.33 -17.32 1.49
CA ASP A 49 6.30 -17.40 2.53
C ASP A 49 5.25 -16.28 2.44
N ARG A 50 5.46 -15.30 1.54
CA ARG A 50 4.66 -14.08 1.38
C ARG A 50 4.47 -13.29 2.67
N TYR A 51 5.41 -13.39 3.62
CA TYR A 51 5.36 -12.62 4.85
C TYR A 51 5.83 -11.18 4.63
N THR A 52 5.06 -10.22 5.14
CA THR A 52 5.45 -8.81 5.26
C THR A 52 4.69 -8.19 6.43
N GLU A 53 5.33 -7.24 7.11
CA GLU A 53 4.68 -6.41 8.11
C GLU A 53 3.85 -5.28 7.47
N ASN A 54 4.16 -4.89 6.22
CA ASN A 54 3.39 -3.87 5.51
C ASN A 54 2.21 -4.53 4.80
N ARG A 55 1.13 -4.74 5.55
CA ARG A 55 -0.09 -5.37 5.07
C ARG A 55 -1.34 -4.84 5.78
N ALA A 56 -2.47 -4.98 5.10
CA ALA A 56 -3.80 -4.63 5.59
C ALA A 56 -4.76 -5.76 5.21
N ASP A 57 -5.40 -6.37 6.19
CA ASP A 57 -6.30 -7.52 6.06
C ASP A 57 -7.71 -7.23 6.59
N PHE A 58 -7.96 -5.97 6.97
CA PHE A 58 -9.25 -5.52 7.47
C PHE A 58 -9.61 -4.10 6.97
N SER A 59 -10.85 -3.90 6.51
CA SER A 59 -11.38 -2.58 6.19
C SER A 59 -12.91 -2.49 6.30
N ILE A 60 -13.42 -1.65 7.20
CA ILE A 60 -14.87 -1.39 7.33
C ILE A 60 -15.44 -0.70 6.08
N SER A 61 -14.64 0.12 5.40
CA SER A 61 -15.07 0.87 4.23
C SER A 61 -14.94 0.09 2.93
N SER A 62 -14.47 -1.16 2.96
CA SER A 62 -14.05 -1.93 1.77
C SER A 62 -12.85 -1.31 1.02
N THR A 63 -12.16 -0.33 1.60
CA THR A 63 -10.93 0.28 1.07
C THR A 63 -9.75 -0.07 1.96
N TYR A 64 -8.78 -0.80 1.42
CA TYR A 64 -7.56 -1.22 2.10
C TYR A 64 -6.43 -0.30 1.65
N ALA A 65 -5.71 0.32 2.59
CA ALA A 65 -4.65 1.27 2.28
C ALA A 65 -3.32 0.82 2.87
N LEU A 66 -2.27 0.88 2.05
CA LEU A 66 -0.88 0.70 2.46
C LEU A 66 -0.09 1.94 2.05
N PHE A 67 0.97 2.25 2.78
CA PHE A 67 1.82 3.39 2.46
C PHE A 67 3.30 3.07 2.66
N ARG A 68 4.14 3.81 1.94
CA ARG A 68 5.58 3.95 2.19
C ARG A 68 5.90 5.43 2.28
N ASN A 69 6.67 5.79 3.30
CA ASN A 69 7.14 7.15 3.44
C ASN A 69 8.42 7.38 2.64
N TYR A 70 8.71 8.64 2.32
CA TYR A 70 9.88 9.03 1.54
C TYR A 70 11.21 8.57 2.17
N ILE A 71 11.32 8.56 3.51
CA ILE A 71 12.55 8.14 4.22
C ILE A 71 12.86 6.69 3.88
N ASN A 72 11.86 5.82 3.96
CA ASN A 72 12.01 4.41 3.63
C ASN A 72 12.33 4.22 2.15
N LEU A 73 11.67 4.96 1.24
CA LEU A 73 11.97 4.86 -0.20
C LEU A 73 13.39 5.34 -0.54
N LEU A 74 13.88 6.38 0.13
CA LEU A 74 15.24 6.88 -0.03
C LEU A 74 16.28 5.86 0.41
N GLU A 75 16.06 5.18 1.55
CA GLU A 75 16.92 4.11 2.05
C GLU A 75 16.98 2.95 1.04
N LEU A 76 15.82 2.50 0.56
CA LEU A 76 15.73 1.47 -0.46
C LEU A 76 16.50 1.83 -1.73
N SER A 77 16.41 3.09 -2.18
CA SER A 77 17.16 3.54 -3.35
C SER A 77 18.68 3.52 -3.13
N LYS A 78 19.17 3.74 -1.91
CA LYS A 78 20.61 3.64 -1.59
C LYS A 78 21.09 2.19 -1.68
N ASP A 79 20.22 1.25 -1.36
CA ASP A 79 20.47 -0.20 -1.47
C ASP A 79 20.25 -0.74 -2.90
N GLY A 80 19.94 0.14 -3.87
CA GLY A 80 19.66 -0.25 -5.26
C GLY A 80 18.31 -0.93 -5.44
N LEU A 81 17.40 -0.81 -4.46
CA LEU A 81 16.05 -1.36 -4.51
C LEU A 81 15.08 -0.28 -5.00
N ASP A 82 14.69 -0.39 -6.26
CA ASP A 82 13.85 0.56 -7.01
C ASP A 82 12.53 -0.10 -7.46
N THR A 83 12.15 -1.21 -6.84
CA THR A 83 10.91 -1.93 -7.16
C THR A 83 10.16 -2.31 -5.88
N LEU A 84 8.87 -2.01 -5.86
CA LEU A 84 7.91 -2.54 -4.89
C LEU A 84 7.00 -3.57 -5.57
N TYR A 85 6.43 -4.47 -4.78
CA TYR A 85 5.39 -5.39 -5.24
C TYR A 85 4.17 -5.24 -4.35
N LEU A 86 3.06 -4.82 -4.95
CA LEU A 86 1.75 -4.79 -4.31
C LEU A 86 1.03 -6.09 -4.64
N SER A 87 0.64 -6.83 -3.62
CA SER A 87 -0.07 -8.11 -3.78
C SER A 87 -1.43 -8.04 -3.13
N VAL A 88 -2.45 -8.44 -3.87
CA VAL A 88 -3.83 -8.55 -3.38
C VAL A 88 -4.18 -10.02 -3.28
N LYS A 89 -4.67 -10.44 -2.11
CA LYS A 89 -5.16 -11.80 -1.86
C LYS A 89 -6.64 -11.73 -1.52
N CYS A 90 -7.48 -12.51 -2.20
CA CYS A 90 -8.87 -12.66 -1.81
C CYS A 90 -9.03 -13.63 -0.61
N ALA A 91 -10.16 -13.52 0.08
CA ALA A 91 -10.56 -14.47 1.12
C ALA A 91 -11.10 -15.77 0.49
N ALA A 92 -12.17 -16.35 1.06
CA ALA A 92 -12.79 -17.55 0.54
C ALA A 92 -13.48 -17.31 -0.82
N GLU A 93 -14.10 -16.15 -0.99
CA GLU A 93 -14.88 -15.81 -2.18
C GLU A 93 -14.05 -15.01 -3.21
N PRO A 94 -14.33 -15.17 -4.52
CA PRO A 94 -13.82 -14.26 -5.54
C PRO A 94 -14.30 -12.83 -5.30
N VAL A 95 -13.41 -11.86 -5.47
CA VAL A 95 -13.68 -10.44 -5.24
C VAL A 95 -13.15 -9.62 -6.40
N SER A 96 -14.00 -8.77 -6.95
CA SER A 96 -13.59 -7.73 -7.91
C SER A 96 -13.03 -6.54 -7.15
N PHE A 97 -11.90 -6.00 -7.59
CA PHE A 97 -11.27 -4.87 -6.93
C PHE A 97 -10.72 -3.84 -7.93
N ARG A 98 -10.48 -2.63 -7.44
CA ARG A 98 -9.75 -1.56 -8.12
C ARG A 98 -8.54 -1.16 -7.29
N ILE A 99 -7.44 -0.81 -7.94
CA ILE A 99 -6.24 -0.27 -7.29
C ILE A 99 -6.03 1.18 -7.74
N LEU A 100 -5.60 2.02 -6.81
CA LEU A 100 -5.12 3.37 -7.03
C LEU A 100 -3.78 3.53 -6.30
N GLY A 101 -2.73 3.88 -7.02
CA GLY A 101 -1.45 4.29 -6.45
C GLY A 101 -1.30 5.78 -6.64
N GLU A 102 -1.10 6.52 -5.55
CA GLU A 102 -0.97 7.99 -5.56
C GLU A 102 0.24 8.44 -4.75
N HIS A 103 0.87 9.51 -5.22
CA HIS A 103 1.89 10.21 -4.44
C HIS A 103 1.23 11.24 -3.55
N VAL A 104 1.67 11.27 -2.30
CA VAL A 104 1.25 12.26 -1.32
C VAL A 104 2.43 13.19 -1.08
N LYS A 105 2.35 14.38 -1.69
CA LYS A 105 3.19 15.54 -1.39
C LYS A 105 2.94 16.00 0.05
N ALA A 106 3.66 15.40 0.99
CA ALA A 106 3.67 15.85 2.37
C ALA A 106 4.70 16.99 2.52
N GLU A 107 4.39 18.18 2.02
CA GLU A 107 5.22 19.36 2.29
C GLU A 107 4.85 19.94 3.66
N LEU A 108 5.73 19.75 4.65
CA LEU A 108 5.79 20.63 5.82
C LEU A 108 6.76 21.76 5.48
N GLU A 109 6.25 22.99 5.36
CA GLU A 109 7.10 24.14 5.06
C GLU A 109 8.13 24.38 6.18
N ASN A 110 9.40 24.51 5.80
CA ASN A 110 10.49 24.75 6.73
C ASN A 110 10.23 26.06 7.52
N HIS A 111 10.26 26.00 8.86
CA HIS A 111 9.92 27.08 9.81
C HIS A 111 8.43 27.43 9.98
N LYS A 112 7.48 26.63 9.47
CA LYS A 112 6.05 26.79 9.83
C LYS A 112 5.60 25.70 10.82
N PRO A 113 5.15 26.07 12.03
CA PRO A 113 4.57 25.08 12.94
C PRO A 113 3.21 24.61 12.42
N VAL A 114 3.09 23.32 12.12
CA VAL A 114 1.79 22.66 11.89
C VAL A 114 1.30 22.09 13.22
N ARG A 115 0.16 22.57 13.70
CA ARG A 115 -0.52 22.04 14.88
C ARG A 115 -1.80 21.36 14.42
N GLY A 116 -1.98 20.11 14.81
CA GLY A 116 -3.21 19.35 14.63
C GLY A 116 -3.49 18.55 15.90
N GLU A 117 -4.76 18.43 16.25
CA GLU A 117 -5.22 17.57 17.33
C GLU A 117 -6.00 16.41 16.69
N VAL A 118 -5.67 15.19 17.09
CA VAL A 118 -6.36 13.98 16.64
C VAL A 118 -7.05 13.42 17.88
N CYS A 119 -8.38 13.30 17.81
CA CYS A 119 -9.25 12.91 18.92
C CYS A 119 -9.25 13.91 20.11
N PRO A 120 -10.00 15.03 20.05
CA PRO A 120 -10.29 15.83 21.23
C PRO A 120 -11.24 15.11 22.20
#